data_AF-A0A7J0C1T0-F1
#
_entry.id   AF-A0A7J0C1T0-F1
#
_cell.length_a   1.000
_cell.length_b   1.000
_cell.length_c   1.000
_cell.angle_alpha   90.00
_cell.angle_beta   90.00
_cell.angle_gamma   90.00
#
_symmetry.space_group_name_H-M   'P 1'
#
loop_
_entity.id
_entity.type
_entity.pdbx_description
1 polymer ?
#
loop_
_entity_poly.entity_id
_entity_poly.type
_entity_poly.pdbx_seq_one_letter_code
_entity_poly.pdbx_strand_id
1 'polypeptide(L)'
;MGRIGRPPATGWSGVGELLGAGLAEATLQWRGQVARTLQESVVASVREAAGAGFQVLLHADPAAYRTGANVGVDARHVLSVADGVVLPCTGGDAAREAVLGPFADASGVLAANFGIVSGMGGSPGTLARDAAHAASLGAGQLRLYHAGLASDQDLEAVTDALRHIG
;
A
#
# COMPACT_ATOMS: atom_id res chain seq x y z
N MET A 1 13.49 -38.01 16.83
CA MET A 1 12.48 -36.93 16.82
C MET A 1 13.23 -35.59 16.74
N GLY A 2 13.48 -35.08 15.52
CA GLY A 2 14.17 -33.80 15.35
C GLY A 2 13.25 -32.66 15.76
N ARG A 3 13.72 -31.75 16.62
CA ARG A 3 12.98 -30.51 16.94
C ARG A 3 12.84 -29.72 15.65
N ILE A 4 11.62 -29.65 15.12
CA ILE A 4 11.25 -28.67 14.11
C ILE A 4 11.41 -27.30 14.78
N GLY A 5 12.46 -26.57 14.43
CA GLY A 5 12.69 -25.22 14.95
C GLY A 5 11.54 -24.31 14.54
N ARG A 6 11.12 -23.43 15.46
CA ARG A 6 10.13 -22.38 15.16
C ARG A 6 10.60 -21.61 13.92
N PRO A 7 9.74 -21.36 12.93
CA PRO A 7 10.11 -20.53 11.79
C PRO A 7 10.58 -19.15 12.28
N PRO A 8 11.56 -18.52 11.61
CA PRO A 8 12.05 -17.21 12.01
C PRO A 8 10.91 -16.19 12.02
N ALA A 9 10.92 -15.28 12.98
CA ALA A 9 9.94 -14.21 13.03
C ALA A 9 10.05 -13.35 11.77
N THR A 10 8.91 -12.88 11.25
CA THR A 10 8.86 -11.97 10.10
C THR A 10 8.49 -10.55 10.55
N GLY A 11 8.54 -9.60 9.62
CA GLY A 11 8.16 -8.21 9.89
C GLY A 11 9.02 -7.55 10.98
N TRP A 12 8.40 -6.67 11.76
CA TRP A 12 9.11 -5.90 12.79
C TRP A 12 9.77 -6.78 13.87
N SER A 13 9.09 -7.85 14.30
CA SER A 13 9.67 -8.81 15.25
C SER A 13 10.95 -9.46 14.71
N GLY A 14 10.97 -9.82 13.43
CA GLY A 14 12.17 -10.38 12.79
C GLY A 14 13.31 -9.38 12.72
N VAL A 15 13.01 -8.11 12.42
CA VAL A 15 14.01 -7.02 12.44
C VAL A 15 14.61 -6.86 13.84
N GLY A 16 13.77 -6.89 14.88
CA GLY A 16 14.21 -6.81 16.27
C GLY A 16 15.08 -8.00 16.70
N GLU A 17 14.72 -9.23 16.31
CA GLU A 17 15.53 -10.44 16.59
C GLU A 17 16.91 -10.38 15.91
N LEU A 18 17.00 -9.78 14.71
CA LEU A 18 18.25 -9.71 13.94
C LEU A 18 19.18 -8.57 14.37
N LEU A 19 18.63 -7.38 14.65
CA LEU A 19 19.43 -6.18 14.95
C LEU A 19 19.59 -5.91 16.45
N GLY A 20 18.73 -6.51 17.28
CA GLY A 20 18.51 -6.08 18.65
C GLY A 20 17.55 -4.89 18.73
N ALA A 21 16.69 -4.86 19.76
CA ALA A 21 15.60 -3.88 19.89
C ALA A 21 16.07 -2.42 19.80
N GLY A 22 17.14 -2.06 20.52
CA GLY A 22 17.63 -0.68 20.54
C GLY A 22 18.13 -0.17 19.19
N LEU A 23 18.87 -0.99 18.44
CA LEU A 23 19.35 -0.62 17.10
C LEU A 23 18.19 -0.59 16.09
N ALA A 24 17.27 -1.55 16.18
CA ALA A 24 16.07 -1.56 15.34
C ALA A 24 15.26 -0.26 15.53
N GLU A 25 14.93 0.09 16.77
CA GLU A 25 14.15 1.29 17.11
C GLU A 25 14.85 2.57 16.67
N ALA A 26 16.15 2.73 16.98
CA ALA A 26 16.92 3.90 16.57
C ALA A 26 16.96 4.05 15.04
N THR A 27 17.11 2.93 14.33
CA THR A 27 17.10 2.91 12.85
C THR A 27 15.73 3.29 12.30
N LEU A 28 14.65 2.75 12.85
CA LEU A 28 13.30 3.08 12.40
C LEU A 28 12.95 4.53 12.69
N GLN A 29 13.33 5.06 13.85
CA GLN A 29 13.13 6.46 14.19
C GLN A 29 13.85 7.38 13.21
N TRP A 30 15.13 7.12 12.94
CA TRP A 30 15.91 7.90 11.98
C TRP A 30 15.31 7.83 10.57
N ARG A 31 15.01 6.61 10.09
CA ARG A 31 14.38 6.41 8.78
C ARG A 31 13.04 7.13 8.68
N GLY A 32 12.22 7.08 9.73
CA GLY A 32 10.94 7.77 9.80
C GLY A 32 11.09 9.28 9.67
N GLN A 33 12.05 9.88 10.37
CA GLN A 33 12.33 11.32 10.28
C GLN A 33 12.74 11.71 8.85
N VAL A 34 13.70 10.99 8.26
CA VAL A 34 14.16 11.25 6.88
C VAL A 34 13.03 11.08 5.87
N ALA A 35 12.21 10.03 6.02
CA ALA A 35 11.08 9.78 5.13
C ALA A 35 10.04 10.91 5.18
N ARG A 36 9.71 11.43 6.37
CA ARG A 36 8.79 12.57 6.52
C ARG A 36 9.31 13.81 5.81
N THR A 37 10.56 14.19 6.06
CA THR A 37 11.17 15.36 5.39
C THR A 37 11.19 15.21 3.87
N LEU A 38 11.45 14.00 3.37
CA LEU A 38 11.38 13.73 1.92
C LEU A 38 9.96 13.85 1.37
N GLN A 39 8.95 13.30 2.07
CA GLN A 39 7.54 13.42 1.69
C GLN A 39 7.11 14.88 1.59
N GLU A 40 7.39 15.67 2.62
CA GLU A 40 7.09 17.11 2.68
C GLU A 40 7.75 17.86 1.51
N SER A 41 9.05 17.64 1.30
CA SER A 41 9.81 18.35 0.27
C SER A 41 9.32 18.01 -1.14
N VAL A 42 9.12 16.72 -1.44
CA VAL A 42 8.67 16.28 -2.76
C VAL A 42 7.27 16.77 -3.06
N VAL A 43 6.34 16.65 -2.11
CA VAL A 43 4.97 17.12 -2.32
C VAL A 43 4.93 18.63 -2.49
N ALA A 44 5.71 19.40 -1.71
CA ALA A 44 5.82 20.84 -1.88
C ALA A 44 6.36 21.22 -3.28
N SER A 45 7.43 20.57 -3.75
CA SER A 45 7.98 20.82 -5.09
C SER A 45 7.01 20.48 -6.21
N VAL A 46 6.25 19.38 -6.08
CA VAL A 46 5.20 19.04 -7.06
C VAL A 46 4.11 20.10 -7.08
N ARG A 47 3.66 20.58 -5.91
CA ARG A 47 2.62 21.61 -5.81
C ARG A 47 3.08 22.97 -6.36
N GLU A 48 4.36 23.32 -6.21
CA GLU A 48 4.93 24.53 -6.80
C GLU A 48 4.92 24.47 -8.34
N ALA A 49 5.22 23.29 -8.91
CA ALA A 49 5.26 23.10 -10.35
C ALA A 49 3.88 22.84 -10.99
N ALA A 50 2.92 22.33 -10.22
CA ALA A 50 1.63 21.90 -10.73
C ALA A 50 0.58 23.01 -10.74
N GLY A 51 -0.38 22.91 -11.68
CA GLY A 51 -1.53 23.79 -11.73
C GLY A 51 -2.55 23.52 -10.62
N ALA A 52 -3.47 24.46 -10.42
CA ALA A 52 -4.57 24.32 -9.46
C ALA A 52 -5.37 23.02 -9.72
N GLY A 53 -5.72 22.31 -8.64
CA GLY A 53 -6.49 21.08 -8.69
C GLY A 53 -5.68 19.81 -8.98
N PHE A 54 -4.36 19.89 -9.15
CA PHE A 54 -3.52 18.71 -9.28
C PHE A 54 -3.45 17.93 -7.95
N GLN A 55 -3.90 16.67 -7.97
CA GLN A 55 -3.84 15.79 -6.81
C GLN A 55 -2.50 15.07 -6.72
N VAL A 56 -1.86 15.10 -5.55
CA VAL A 56 -0.63 14.39 -5.25
C VAL A 56 -0.97 13.19 -4.36
N LEU A 57 -0.79 11.99 -4.90
CA LEU A 57 -0.95 10.73 -4.16
C LEU A 57 0.40 10.02 -4.00
N LEU A 58 0.64 9.43 -2.83
CA LEU A 58 1.88 8.69 -2.56
C LEU A 58 1.61 7.18 -2.42
N HIS A 59 2.46 6.36 -3.03
CA HIS A 59 2.49 4.92 -2.71
C HIS A 59 2.89 4.71 -1.25
N ALA A 60 2.13 3.92 -0.50
CA ALA A 60 2.27 3.84 0.93
C ALA A 60 1.95 2.45 1.50
N ASP A 61 2.61 2.09 2.60
CA ASP A 61 2.24 0.99 3.48
C ASP A 61 2.17 1.54 4.92
N PRO A 62 1.11 1.27 5.71
CA PRO A 62 0.98 1.82 7.07
C PRO A 62 2.02 1.27 8.06
N ALA A 63 2.72 0.18 7.73
CA ALA A 63 3.81 -0.32 8.55
C ALA A 63 5.11 0.43 8.22
N ALA A 64 5.49 1.39 9.07
CA ALA A 64 6.64 2.29 8.88
C ALA A 64 7.99 1.60 8.56
N TYR A 65 8.17 0.33 8.94
CA TYR A 65 9.40 -0.42 8.66
C TYR A 65 9.49 -0.95 7.22
N ARG A 66 8.37 -0.99 6.48
CA ARG A 66 8.29 -1.52 5.11
C ARG A 66 9.18 -0.76 4.14
N THR A 67 9.64 -1.49 3.14
CA THR A 67 10.51 -1.02 2.06
C THR A 67 9.99 -1.54 0.72
N GLY A 68 10.51 -1.00 -0.38
CA GLY A 68 10.12 -1.40 -1.74
C GLY A 68 9.16 -0.40 -2.39
N ALA A 69 8.30 -0.89 -3.29
CA ALA A 69 7.43 -0.03 -4.09
C ALA A 69 6.36 0.72 -3.28
N ASN A 70 5.88 0.11 -2.20
CA ASN A 70 5.00 0.78 -1.21
C ASN A 70 5.81 0.89 0.09
N VAL A 71 6.41 2.07 0.28
CA VAL A 71 7.28 2.33 1.44
C VAL A 71 6.45 2.58 2.70
N GLY A 72 7.01 2.20 3.85
CA GLY A 72 6.37 2.44 5.14
C GLY A 72 6.19 3.94 5.42
N VAL A 73 4.99 4.33 5.86
CA VAL A 73 4.65 5.71 6.24
C VAL A 73 3.93 5.76 7.58
N ASP A 74 3.88 6.96 8.16
CA ASP A 74 2.92 7.27 9.22
C ASP A 74 1.61 7.72 8.56
N ALA A 75 0.53 6.96 8.79
CA ALA A 75 -0.76 7.16 8.12
C ALA A 75 -1.37 8.55 8.36
N ARG A 76 -1.23 9.09 9.58
CA ARG A 76 -1.77 10.42 9.92
C ARG A 76 -0.94 11.53 9.30
N HIS A 77 0.38 11.40 9.38
CA HIS A 77 1.28 12.40 8.82
C HIS A 77 1.20 12.46 7.29
N VAL A 78 1.23 11.32 6.59
CA VAL A 78 1.24 11.33 5.12
C VAL A 78 0.01 12.02 4.53
N LEU A 79 -1.15 11.87 5.17
CA LEU A 79 -2.40 12.52 4.77
C LEU A 79 -2.51 13.99 5.22
N SER A 80 -1.63 14.46 6.11
CA SER A 80 -1.47 15.90 6.35
C SER A 80 -0.63 16.61 5.29
N VAL A 81 0.07 15.84 4.44
CA VAL A 81 1.01 16.35 3.43
C VAL A 81 0.45 16.17 2.00
N ALA A 82 0.07 14.93 1.66
CA ALA A 82 -0.45 14.55 0.35
C ALA A 82 -1.98 14.57 0.31
N ASP A 83 -2.56 14.63 -0.89
CA ASP A 83 -4.02 14.59 -1.07
C ASP A 83 -4.60 13.17 -0.86
N GLY A 84 -3.72 12.17 -0.78
CA GLY A 84 -4.09 10.79 -0.53
C GLY A 84 -2.94 9.80 -0.72
N VAL A 85 -3.28 8.52 -0.63
CA VAL A 85 -2.35 7.40 -0.70
C VAL A 85 -2.82 6.33 -1.67
N VAL A 86 -1.85 5.66 -2.30
CA VAL A 86 -2.03 4.46 -3.11
C VAL A 86 -1.57 3.26 -2.28
N LEU A 87 -2.50 2.38 -1.93
CA LEU A 87 -2.31 1.34 -0.93
C LEU A 87 -2.31 -0.07 -1.57
N PRO A 88 -1.33 -0.94 -1.26
CA PRO A 88 -1.26 -2.28 -1.81
C PRO A 88 -2.36 -3.17 -1.23
N CYS A 89 -3.47 -3.28 -1.95
CA CYS A 89 -4.64 -4.04 -1.52
C CYS A 89 -4.66 -5.49 -2.05
N THR A 90 -3.51 -5.96 -2.53
CA THR A 90 -3.32 -7.32 -3.03
C THR A 90 -3.33 -8.35 -1.88
N GLY A 91 -3.63 -9.61 -2.23
CA GLY A 91 -3.80 -10.68 -1.26
C GLY A 91 -5.22 -10.81 -0.74
N GLY A 92 -5.39 -11.61 0.31
CA GLY A 92 -6.70 -11.86 0.93
C GLY A 92 -7.18 -10.72 1.82
N ASP A 93 -8.39 -10.89 2.36
CA ASP A 93 -9.12 -9.87 3.12
C ASP A 93 -8.31 -9.32 4.31
N ALA A 94 -7.69 -10.20 5.11
CA ALA A 94 -6.87 -9.78 6.24
C ALA A 94 -5.65 -8.91 5.85
N ALA A 95 -5.05 -9.14 4.67
CA ALA A 95 -3.95 -8.30 4.19
C ALA A 95 -4.47 -6.91 3.80
N ARG A 96 -5.64 -6.86 3.18
CA ARG A 96 -6.30 -5.62 2.78
C ARG A 96 -6.77 -4.80 3.99
N GLU A 97 -7.35 -5.46 5.00
CA GLU A 97 -7.72 -4.86 6.28
C GLU A 97 -6.50 -4.28 7.00
N ALA A 98 -5.38 -5.00 7.03
CA ALA A 98 -4.16 -4.52 7.67
C ALA A 98 -3.57 -3.27 6.98
N VAL A 99 -3.82 -3.10 5.68
CA VAL A 99 -3.33 -1.96 4.89
C VAL A 99 -4.30 -0.77 4.94
N LEU A 100 -5.62 -0.99 4.82
CA LEU A 100 -6.62 0.08 4.80
C LEU A 100 -7.04 0.53 6.21
N GLY A 101 -7.11 -0.40 7.17
CA GLY A 101 -7.59 -0.13 8.53
C GLY A 101 -6.90 1.06 9.22
N PRO A 102 -5.56 1.22 9.14
CA PRO A 102 -4.86 2.37 9.71
C PRO A 102 -5.26 3.74 9.12
N PHE A 103 -6.01 3.77 8.02
CA PHE A 103 -6.51 4.97 7.35
C PHE A 103 -8.04 5.15 7.46
N ALA A 104 -8.76 4.27 8.17
CA ALA A 104 -10.23 4.22 8.14
C ALA A 104 -10.93 5.54 8.53
N ASP A 105 -10.36 6.31 9.46
CA ASP A 105 -10.92 7.59 9.91
C ASP A 105 -10.27 8.81 9.23
N ALA A 106 -9.40 8.58 8.25
CA ALA A 106 -8.60 9.64 7.68
C ALA A 106 -9.31 10.32 6.50
N SER A 107 -9.18 11.65 6.42
CA SER A 107 -9.63 12.41 5.26
C SER A 107 -8.59 12.34 4.13
N GLY A 108 -9.06 12.20 2.89
CA GLY A 108 -8.20 12.18 1.70
C GLY A 108 -8.55 11.03 0.77
N VAL A 109 -7.82 10.92 -0.33
CA VAL A 109 -8.01 9.82 -1.29
C VAL A 109 -7.33 8.56 -0.76
N LEU A 110 -8.11 7.49 -0.60
CA LEU A 110 -7.58 6.13 -0.40
C LEU A 110 -7.76 5.34 -1.70
N ALA A 111 -6.67 5.15 -2.45
CA ALA A 111 -6.67 4.42 -3.70
C ALA A 111 -6.22 2.98 -3.48
N ALA A 112 -7.14 2.03 -3.62
CA ALA A 112 -6.85 0.61 -3.54
C ALA A 112 -6.14 0.13 -4.81
N ASN A 113 -4.89 -0.30 -4.67
CA ASN A 113 -4.06 -0.77 -5.77
C ASN A 113 -4.06 -2.30 -5.83
N PHE A 114 -4.52 -2.85 -6.96
CA PHE A 114 -4.57 -4.29 -7.22
C PHE A 114 -3.65 -4.66 -8.38
N GLY A 115 -2.79 -5.65 -8.16
CA GLY A 115 -2.07 -6.32 -9.24
C GLY A 115 -3.03 -7.20 -10.04
N ILE A 116 -3.08 -7.01 -11.35
CA ILE A 116 -4.02 -7.74 -12.22
C ILE A 116 -3.35 -8.80 -13.10
N VAL A 117 -2.02 -8.88 -13.08
CA VAL A 117 -1.28 -9.86 -13.88
C VAL A 117 -1.11 -11.14 -13.08
N SER A 118 -1.81 -12.21 -13.47
CA SER A 118 -1.81 -13.48 -12.73
C SER A 118 -0.39 -14.06 -12.61
N GLY A 119 0.41 -13.95 -13.67
CA GLY A 119 1.82 -14.39 -13.69
C GLY A 119 2.75 -13.63 -12.74
N MET A 120 2.31 -12.49 -12.21
CA MET A 120 3.03 -11.70 -11.19
C MET A 120 2.38 -11.81 -9.80
N GLY A 121 1.48 -12.79 -9.61
CA GLY A 121 0.75 -12.98 -8.35
C GLY A 121 -0.50 -12.10 -8.22
N GLY A 122 -0.97 -11.49 -9.30
CA GLY A 122 -2.26 -10.80 -9.35
C GLY A 122 -3.46 -11.74 -9.26
N SER A 123 -4.64 -11.19 -9.01
CA SER A 123 -5.89 -11.96 -8.92
C SER A 123 -7.04 -11.29 -9.71
N PRO A 124 -6.91 -11.15 -11.04
CA PRO A 124 -7.91 -10.45 -11.85
C PRO A 124 -9.30 -11.10 -11.77
N GLY A 125 -9.36 -12.44 -11.64
CA GLY A 125 -10.62 -13.17 -11.52
C GLY A 125 -11.43 -12.91 -10.24
N THR A 126 -10.84 -12.26 -9.23
CA THR A 126 -11.56 -11.89 -8.00
C THR A 126 -11.68 -10.39 -7.77
N LEU A 127 -11.27 -9.59 -8.77
CA LEU A 127 -11.15 -8.13 -8.68
C LEU A 127 -12.43 -7.44 -8.21
N ALA A 128 -13.61 -7.85 -8.69
CA ALA A 128 -14.88 -7.22 -8.30
C ALA A 128 -15.17 -7.37 -6.80
N ARG A 129 -15.04 -8.59 -6.27
CA ARG A 129 -15.20 -8.88 -4.85
C ARG A 129 -14.13 -8.16 -4.03
N ASP A 130 -12.91 -8.15 -4.52
CA ASP A 130 -11.78 -7.51 -3.84
C ASP A 130 -11.93 -5.98 -3.76
N ALA A 131 -12.33 -5.35 -4.86
CA ALA A 131 -12.61 -3.92 -4.93
C ALA A 131 -13.81 -3.54 -4.04
N ALA A 132 -14.88 -4.34 -4.03
CA ALA A 132 -16.02 -4.11 -3.13
C ALA A 132 -15.62 -4.19 -1.65
N HIS A 133 -14.80 -5.17 -1.28
CA HIS A 133 -14.27 -5.26 0.08
C HIS A 133 -13.36 -4.07 0.40
N ALA A 134 -12.46 -3.65 -0.51
CA ALA A 134 -11.66 -2.43 -0.31
C ALA A 134 -12.54 -1.18 -0.09
N ALA A 135 -13.60 -1.02 -0.89
CA ALA A 135 -14.53 0.08 -0.77
C ALA A 135 -15.25 0.07 0.59
N SER A 136 -15.63 -1.11 1.09
CA SER A 136 -16.23 -1.24 2.43
C SER A 136 -15.28 -0.85 3.57
N LEU A 137 -13.97 -0.86 3.31
CA LEU A 137 -12.91 -0.41 4.23
C LEU A 137 -12.51 1.07 4.00
N GLY A 138 -13.23 1.81 3.15
CA GLY A 138 -13.03 3.24 2.90
C GLY A 138 -12.23 3.59 1.64
N ALA A 139 -11.82 2.63 0.82
CA ALA A 139 -11.15 2.93 -0.45
C ALA A 139 -12.14 3.58 -1.46
N GLY A 140 -11.90 4.85 -1.79
CA GLY A 140 -12.74 5.61 -2.73
C GLY A 140 -12.24 5.58 -4.18
N GLN A 141 -11.05 5.01 -4.43
CA GLN A 141 -10.49 4.87 -5.77
C GLN A 141 -9.91 3.47 -5.99
N LEU A 142 -9.89 3.05 -7.25
CA LEU A 142 -9.32 1.78 -7.71
C LEU A 142 -8.14 2.05 -8.65
N ARG A 143 -7.03 1.34 -8.46
CA ARG A 143 -5.85 1.35 -9.36
C ARG A 143 -5.53 -0.08 -9.79
N LEU A 144 -5.38 -0.27 -11.10
CA LEU A 144 -5.05 -1.55 -11.71
C LEU A 144 -3.57 -1.53 -12.13
N TYR A 145 -2.76 -2.34 -11.46
CA TYR A 145 -1.31 -2.30 -11.63
C TYR A 145 -0.81 -3.35 -12.62
N HIS A 146 0.12 -2.89 -13.47
CA HIS A 146 0.75 -3.62 -14.57
C HIS A 146 -0.17 -4.04 -15.72
N ALA A 147 -1.25 -3.28 -15.99
CA ALA A 147 -2.17 -3.61 -17.08
C ALA A 147 -1.50 -3.75 -18.46
N GLY A 148 -0.44 -2.98 -18.75
CA GLY A 148 0.32 -3.11 -19.99
C GLY A 148 1.15 -4.40 -20.13
N LEU A 149 1.22 -5.23 -19.08
CA LEU A 149 1.87 -6.54 -19.07
C LEU A 149 0.88 -7.70 -18.92
N ALA A 150 -0.42 -7.41 -18.82
CA ALA A 150 -1.45 -8.40 -18.63
C ALA A 150 -1.65 -9.23 -19.91
N SER A 151 -1.93 -10.52 -19.73
CA SER A 151 -2.38 -11.37 -20.83
C SER A 151 -3.79 -10.98 -21.27
N ASP A 152 -4.21 -11.39 -22.47
CA ASP A 152 -5.59 -11.18 -22.93
C ASP A 152 -6.61 -11.75 -21.94
N GLN A 153 -6.33 -12.93 -21.38
CA GLN A 153 -7.17 -13.57 -20.37
C GLN A 153 -7.29 -12.74 -19.08
N ASP A 154 -6.18 -12.16 -18.60
CA ASP A 154 -6.20 -11.28 -17.43
C ASP A 154 -7.01 -10.00 -17.72
N LEU A 155 -6.85 -9.42 -18.91
CA LEU A 155 -7.59 -8.22 -19.33
C LEU A 155 -9.09 -8.48 -19.51
N GLU A 156 -9.48 -9.64 -20.04
CA GLU A 156 -10.88 -10.07 -20.13
C GLU A 156 -11.51 -10.18 -18.74
N ALA A 157 -10.84 -10.87 -17.81
CA ALA A 157 -11.32 -11.01 -16.43
C ALA A 157 -11.46 -9.65 -15.73
N VAL A 158 -10.50 -8.74 -15.93
CA VAL A 158 -10.59 -7.37 -15.42
C VAL A 158 -11.74 -6.60 -16.06
N THR A 159 -11.92 -6.70 -17.38
CA THR A 159 -13.00 -6.03 -18.10
C THR A 159 -14.36 -6.48 -17.58
N ASP A 160 -14.54 -7.78 -17.38
CA ASP A 160 -15.76 -8.33 -16.80
C ASP A 160 -15.98 -7.87 -15.35
N ALA A 161 -14.93 -7.86 -14.53
CA ALA A 161 -15.00 -7.33 -13.17
C ALA A 161 -15.43 -5.85 -13.15
N LEU A 162 -14.85 -5.01 -14.01
CA LEU A 162 -15.17 -3.58 -14.07
C LEU A 162 -16.63 -3.29 -14.48
N ARG A 163 -17.29 -4.19 -15.22
CA ARG A 163 -18.74 -4.07 -15.50
C ARG A 163 -19.61 -4.21 -14.26
N HIS A 164 -19.07 -4.79 -13.19
CA HIS A 164 -19.75 -5.05 -11.93
C HIS A 164 -19.30 -4.12 -10.80
N ILE A 165 -18.35 -3.22 -11.07
CA ILE A 165 -17.81 -2.24 -10.10
C ILE A 165 -18.14 -0.85 -10.62
N GLY A 166 -19.05 -0.15 -9.92
CA GLY A 166 -19.55 1.19 -10.23
C GLY A 166 -20.68 1.57 -9.28
#